data_AF-A0A8J4JHK8-F1
#
_entry.id   AF-A0A8J4JHK8-F1
#
_cell.length_a   1.000
_cell.length_b   1.000
_cell.length_c   1.000
_cell.angle_alpha   90.00
_cell.angle_beta   90.00
_cell.angle_gamma   90.00
#
_symmetry.space_group_name_H-M   'P 1'
#
loop_
_entity.id
_entity.type
_entity.pdbx_description
1 polymer ?
#
loop_
_entity_poly.entity_id
_entity_poly.type
_entity_poly.pdbx_seq_one_letter_code
_entity_poly.pdbx_strand_id
1 'polypeptide(L)'
;GVVYNYNEEGIHRAETGWEQCISIPLVQPDMFGLLQQWDTLLEEFSVGEAWLPHRYEEHDHNCYTYALAFINSVLTAQGKQQMSKSEFTEKFVIPQTKKASKYITLHQELTANDFYIVPLPDQEKQC
;
A
#
# COMPACT_ATOMS: atom_id res chain seq x y z
N GLY A 1 -15.67 -0.51 -1.30
CA GLY A 1 -15.00 -1.26 -0.23
C GLY A 1 -14.72 -0.31 0.92
N VAL A 2 -14.32 -0.82 2.07
CA VAL A 2 -13.94 0.01 3.22
C VAL A 2 -12.43 0.00 3.42
N VAL A 3 -11.90 1.08 4.00
CA VAL A 3 -10.47 1.23 4.26
C VAL A 3 -10.25 1.31 5.77
N TYR A 4 -9.36 0.46 6.27
CA TYR A 4 -8.83 0.57 7.62
C TYR A 4 -7.50 1.31 7.57
N ASN A 5 -7.35 2.34 8.41
CA ASN A 5 -6.13 3.11 8.54
C ASN A 5 -5.77 3.35 10.00
N TYR A 6 -4.49 3.40 10.30
CA TYR A 6 -3.95 3.56 11.65
C TYR A 6 -3.19 4.87 11.77
N ASN A 7 -3.53 5.68 12.77
CA ASN A 7 -2.83 6.94 13.07
C ASN A 7 -2.74 7.16 14.59
N GLU A 8 -2.33 8.35 15.01
CA GLU A 8 -2.21 8.74 16.43
C GLU A 8 -3.52 8.60 17.24
N GLU A 9 -4.67 8.61 16.57
CA GLU A 9 -5.99 8.43 17.18
C GLU A 9 -6.46 6.96 17.15
N GLY A 10 -5.62 6.03 16.70
CA GLY A 10 -5.93 4.60 16.61
C GLY A 10 -6.39 4.16 15.23
N ILE A 11 -7.13 3.04 15.18
CA ILE A 11 -7.67 2.46 13.95
C ILE A 11 -8.99 3.13 13.57
N HIS A 12 -9.09 3.52 12.31
CA HIS A 12 -10.29 4.11 11.71
C HIS A 12 -10.77 3.27 10.55
N ARG A 13 -12.09 3.09 10.45
CA ARG A 13 -12.77 2.50 9.30
C ARG A 13 -13.42 3.61 8.48
N ALA A 14 -12.95 3.80 7.26
CA ALA A 14 -13.43 4.84 6.35
C ALA A 14 -14.14 4.22 5.15
N GLU A 15 -15.31 4.77 4.79
CA GLU A 15 -16.06 4.39 3.58
C GLU A 15 -15.75 5.32 2.39
N THR A 16 -15.26 6.52 2.70
CA THR A 16 -14.93 7.59 1.74
C THR A 16 -13.61 8.26 2.12
N GLY A 17 -13.07 9.11 1.25
CA GLY A 17 -11.85 9.90 1.50
C GLY A 17 -10.56 9.25 0.99
N TRP A 18 -10.66 8.06 0.38
CA TRP A 18 -9.55 7.31 -0.20
C TRP A 18 -9.65 7.20 -1.74
N GLU A 19 -10.54 7.97 -2.38
CA GLU A 19 -10.80 7.90 -3.83
C GLU A 19 -9.57 8.30 -4.66
N GLN A 20 -8.65 9.07 -4.06
CA GLN A 20 -7.39 9.50 -4.68
C GLN A 20 -6.19 8.63 -4.24
N CYS A 21 -6.41 7.46 -3.65
CA CYS A 21 -5.32 6.57 -3.25
C CYS A 21 -4.84 5.67 -4.39
N ILE A 22 -3.63 5.13 -4.22
CA ILE A 22 -3.10 4.08 -5.11
C ILE A 22 -3.47 2.73 -4.52
N SER A 23 -4.31 1.96 -5.22
CA SER A 23 -4.64 0.59 -4.82
C SER A 23 -3.54 -0.37 -5.27
N ILE A 24 -3.07 -1.20 -4.34
CA ILE A 24 -2.08 -2.24 -4.58
C ILE A 24 -2.77 -3.61 -4.49
N PRO A 25 -2.90 -4.36 -5.59
CA PRO A 25 -3.53 -5.68 -5.55
C PRO A 25 -2.58 -6.70 -4.91
N LEU A 26 -2.89 -7.10 -3.68
CA LEU A 26 -2.09 -8.08 -2.92
C LEU A 26 -2.55 -9.52 -3.13
N VAL A 27 -3.85 -9.71 -3.41
CA VAL A 27 -4.49 -11.01 -3.59
C VAL A 27 -4.82 -11.20 -5.07
N GLN A 28 -4.45 -12.35 -5.62
CA GLN A 28 -4.74 -12.68 -7.01
C GLN A 28 -6.21 -13.09 -7.17
N PRO A 29 -6.85 -12.85 -8.33
CA PRO A 29 -8.27 -13.14 -8.53
C PRO A 29 -8.67 -14.60 -8.34
N ASP A 30 -7.72 -15.54 -8.50
CA ASP A 30 -7.91 -16.97 -8.30
C ASP A 30 -7.94 -17.40 -6.83
N MET A 31 -7.59 -16.50 -5.90
CA MET A 31 -7.61 -16.74 -4.44
C MET A 31 -8.99 -16.43 -3.82
N PHE A 32 -10.07 -16.94 -4.43
CA PHE A 32 -11.46 -16.64 -4.06
C PHE A 32 -11.78 -16.84 -2.57
N GLY A 33 -11.24 -17.88 -1.95
CA GLY A 33 -11.47 -18.16 -0.52
C GLY A 33 -10.90 -17.06 0.39
N LEU A 34 -9.72 -16.53 0.06
CA LEU A 34 -9.13 -15.42 0.82
C LEU A 34 -9.88 -14.12 0.57
N LEU A 35 -10.30 -13.87 -0.68
CA LEU A 35 -11.10 -12.68 -1.02
C LEU A 35 -12.41 -12.63 -0.22
N GLN A 36 -13.07 -13.77 -0.01
CA GLN A 36 -14.31 -13.83 0.77
C GLN A 36 -14.11 -13.55 2.27
N GLN A 37 -12.92 -13.88 2.82
CA GLN A 37 -12.63 -13.73 4.24
C GLN A 37 -11.84 -12.47 4.57
N TRP A 38 -11.32 -11.76 3.57
CA TRP A 38 -10.40 -10.64 3.73
C TRP A 38 -10.93 -9.56 4.67
N ASP A 39 -12.19 -9.14 4.46
CA ASP A 39 -12.82 -8.10 5.27
C ASP A 39 -12.99 -8.55 6.73
N THR A 40 -13.41 -9.79 6.96
CA THR A 40 -13.55 -10.36 8.32
C THR A 40 -12.19 -10.46 9.02
N LEU A 41 -11.16 -10.96 8.34
CA LEU A 41 -9.82 -11.05 8.90
C LEU A 41 -9.26 -9.67 9.27
N LEU A 42 -9.51 -8.67 8.43
CA LEU A 42 -9.06 -7.31 8.68
C LEU A 42 -9.81 -6.68 9.86
N GLU A 43 -11.11 -6.91 9.95
CA GLU A 43 -11.94 -6.44 11.08
C GLU A 43 -11.48 -7.05 12.41
N GLU A 44 -11.27 -8.37 12.46
CA GLU A 44 -10.76 -9.07 13.64
C GLU A 44 -9.34 -8.62 14.02
N PHE A 45 -8.48 -8.38 13.03
CA PHE A 45 -7.13 -7.86 13.27
C PHE A 45 -7.15 -6.43 13.84
N SER A 46 -8.07 -5.61 13.36
CA SER A 46 -8.19 -4.19 13.69
C SER A 46 -8.61 -3.92 15.14
N VAL A 47 -9.31 -4.86 15.77
CA VAL A 47 -9.74 -4.74 17.18
C VAL A 47 -8.65 -5.14 18.19
N GLY A 48 -7.48 -5.57 17.72
CA GLY A 48 -6.37 -5.99 18.58
C GLY A 48 -5.77 -4.84 19.40
N GLU A 49 -5.47 -5.10 20.67
CA GLU A 49 -4.89 -4.13 21.61
C GLU A 49 -3.54 -3.54 21.17
N ALA A 50 -2.87 -4.22 20.23
CA ALA A 50 -1.63 -3.74 19.64
C ALA A 50 -1.78 -2.39 18.94
N TRP A 51 -2.99 -2.07 18.44
CA TRP A 51 -3.26 -0.89 17.60
C TRP A 51 -4.05 0.20 18.32
N LEU A 52 -3.99 0.23 19.65
CA LEU A 52 -4.59 1.30 20.45
C LEU A 52 -3.82 2.62 20.26
N PRO A 53 -4.49 3.79 20.38
CA PRO A 53 -3.88 5.10 20.08
C PRO A 53 -2.53 5.34 20.80
N HIS A 54 -2.45 4.96 22.08
CA HIS A 54 -1.25 5.14 22.92
C HIS A 54 -0.08 4.22 22.54
N ARG A 55 -0.28 3.28 21.60
CA ARG A 55 0.77 2.41 21.04
C ARG A 55 1.38 3.00 19.78
N TYR A 56 0.77 4.03 19.20
CA TYR A 56 1.27 4.67 17.99
C TYR A 56 2.66 5.24 18.23
N GLU A 57 3.59 4.91 17.34
CA GLU A 57 4.92 5.48 17.27
C GLU A 57 5.31 5.65 15.80
N GLU A 58 5.71 6.87 15.44
CA GLU A 58 5.86 7.31 14.05
C GLU A 58 6.88 6.48 13.25
N HIS A 59 7.91 5.92 13.87
CA HIS A 59 9.00 5.21 13.19
C HIS A 59 8.80 3.69 13.17
N ASP A 60 8.31 3.15 14.29
CA ASP A 60 8.33 1.73 14.61
C ASP A 60 6.94 1.10 14.69
N HIS A 61 5.90 1.89 14.98
CA HIS A 61 4.53 1.41 15.18
C HIS A 61 3.48 2.36 14.60
N ASN A 62 3.45 2.43 13.26
CA ASN A 62 2.67 3.38 12.46
C ASN A 62 1.77 2.67 11.42
N CYS A 63 1.13 3.46 10.56
CA CYS A 63 0.26 2.98 9.48
C CYS A 63 0.91 1.94 8.56
N TYR A 64 2.21 2.10 8.26
CA TYR A 64 2.95 1.17 7.42
C TYR A 64 3.08 -0.18 8.11
N THR A 65 3.48 -0.17 9.39
CA THR A 65 3.63 -1.41 10.16
C THR A 65 2.31 -2.11 10.43
N TYR A 66 1.21 -1.36 10.58
CA TYR A 66 -0.15 -1.90 10.62
C TYR A 66 -0.49 -2.71 9.38
N ALA A 67 -0.35 -2.09 8.20
CA ALA A 67 -0.63 -2.76 6.93
C ALA A 67 0.25 -4.01 6.74
N LEU A 68 1.55 -3.90 7.01
CA LEU A 68 2.49 -5.01 6.86
C LEU A 68 2.21 -6.14 7.87
N ALA A 69 1.88 -5.81 9.12
CA ALA A 69 1.56 -6.80 10.14
C ALA A 69 0.30 -7.61 9.79
N PHE A 70 -0.74 -6.95 9.26
CA PHE A 70 -1.92 -7.64 8.76
C PHE A 70 -1.58 -8.58 7.59
N ILE A 71 -0.80 -8.10 6.62
CA ILE A 71 -0.37 -8.92 5.48
C ILE A 71 0.42 -10.15 5.96
N ASN A 72 1.32 -9.95 6.92
CA ASN A 72 2.14 -11.02 7.49
C ASN A 72 1.33 -12.01 8.33
N SER A 73 0.26 -11.57 9.01
CA SER A 73 -0.64 -12.50 9.71
C SER A 73 -1.37 -13.40 8.71
N VAL A 74 -1.85 -12.83 7.61
CA VAL A 74 -2.49 -13.56 6.50
C VAL A 74 -1.52 -14.51 5.79
N LEU A 75 -0.27 -14.12 5.59
CA LEU A 75 0.78 -14.99 5.04
C LEU A 75 1.09 -16.16 5.97
N THR A 76 1.22 -15.87 7.28
CA THR A 76 1.50 -16.88 8.30
C THR A 76 0.37 -17.91 8.38
N ALA A 77 -0.89 -17.47 8.33
CA ALA A 77 -2.06 -18.34 8.30
C ALA A 77 -2.10 -19.24 7.04
N GLN A 78 -1.50 -18.79 5.93
CA GLN A 78 -1.33 -19.59 4.70
C GLN A 78 -0.05 -20.46 4.70
N GLY A 79 0.71 -20.51 5.80
CA GLY A 79 1.99 -21.24 5.87
C GLY A 79 3.11 -20.63 5.02
N LYS A 80 3.00 -19.35 4.65
CA LYS A 80 4.00 -18.62 3.88
C LYS A 80 4.94 -17.83 4.81
N GLN A 81 6.14 -17.57 4.32
CA GLN A 81 7.10 -16.73 5.03
C GLN A 81 6.62 -15.27 5.11
N GLN A 82 6.83 -14.64 6.26
CA GLN A 82 6.57 -13.22 6.48
C GLN A 82 7.53 -12.36 5.65
N MET A 83 7.07 -11.19 5.22
CA MET A 83 7.89 -10.20 4.53
C MET A 83 8.41 -9.14 5.51
N SER A 84 9.65 -8.75 5.31
CA SER A 84 10.25 -7.57 5.94
C SER A 84 9.72 -6.26 5.36
N LYS A 85 9.97 -5.13 6.05
CA LYS A 85 9.64 -3.79 5.54
C LYS A 85 10.34 -3.53 4.19
N SER A 86 11.59 -3.94 4.02
CA SER A 86 12.33 -3.75 2.77
C SER A 86 11.70 -4.56 1.63
N GLU A 87 11.43 -5.85 1.84
CA GLU A 87 10.84 -6.72 0.81
C GLU A 87 9.45 -6.23 0.37
N PHE A 88 8.60 -5.84 1.33
CA PHE A 88 7.28 -5.31 1.00
C PHE A 88 7.38 -4.00 0.21
N THR A 89 8.26 -3.10 0.64
CA THR A 89 8.48 -1.81 -0.04
C THR A 89 8.97 -1.99 -1.47
N GLU A 90 9.98 -2.81 -1.67
CA GLU A 90 10.60 -3.06 -2.97
C GLU A 90 9.63 -3.73 -3.94
N LYS A 91 8.87 -4.72 -3.47
CA LYS A 91 8.00 -5.53 -4.30
C LYS A 91 6.67 -4.86 -4.64
N PHE A 92 6.10 -4.10 -3.70
CA PHE A 92 4.73 -3.61 -3.81
C PHE A 92 4.62 -2.09 -3.84
N VAL A 93 5.37 -1.37 -3.01
CA VAL A 93 5.21 0.08 -2.86
C VAL A 93 5.97 0.84 -3.95
N ILE A 94 7.27 0.59 -4.09
CA ILE A 94 8.15 1.30 -5.03
C ILE A 94 7.65 1.26 -6.49
N PRO A 95 7.19 0.11 -7.04
CA PRO A 95 6.70 0.08 -8.42
C PRO A 95 5.50 1.00 -8.63
N GLN A 96 4.61 1.07 -7.65
CA GLN A 96 3.38 1.84 -7.74
C GLN A 96 3.63 3.33 -7.52
N THR A 97 4.50 3.70 -6.57
CA THR A 97 4.90 5.10 -6.37
C THR A 97 5.67 5.65 -7.57
N LYS A 98 6.54 4.86 -8.20
CA LYS A 98 7.20 5.24 -9.47
C LYS A 98 6.19 5.48 -10.58
N LYS A 99 5.18 4.62 -10.73
CA LYS A 99 4.13 4.77 -11.73
C LYS A 99 3.28 6.02 -11.47
N ALA A 100 2.90 6.24 -10.21
CA ALA A 100 2.14 7.42 -9.80
C ALA A 100 2.92 8.72 -10.00
N SER A 101 4.21 8.75 -9.65
CA SER A 101 5.08 9.89 -9.92
C SER A 101 5.12 10.24 -11.41
N LYS A 102 5.33 9.26 -12.29
CA LYS A 102 5.29 9.48 -13.75
C LYS A 102 3.94 10.01 -14.22
N TYR A 103 2.84 9.44 -13.71
CA TYR A 103 1.49 9.87 -14.05
C TYR A 103 1.24 11.33 -13.61
N ILE A 104 1.61 11.68 -12.38
CA ILE A 104 1.44 13.03 -11.83
C ILE A 104 2.23 14.03 -12.67
N THR A 105 3.50 13.74 -12.99
CA THR A 105 4.32 14.59 -13.84
C THR A 105 3.69 14.77 -15.22
N LEU A 106 3.28 13.68 -15.88
CA LEU A 106 2.64 13.74 -17.19
C LEU A 106 1.35 14.56 -17.15
N HIS A 107 0.52 14.35 -16.13
CA HIS A 107 -0.73 15.07 -15.96
C HIS A 107 -0.49 16.57 -15.76
N GLN A 108 0.47 16.94 -14.91
CA GLN A 108 0.82 18.34 -14.66
C GLN A 108 1.32 19.02 -15.94
N GLU A 109 2.19 18.36 -16.69
CA GLU A 109 2.72 18.88 -17.94
C GLU A 109 1.64 19.03 -19.01
N LEU A 110 0.76 18.04 -19.17
CA LEU A 110 -0.36 18.13 -20.12
C LEU A 110 -1.45 19.12 -19.69
N THR A 111 -1.49 19.49 -18.40
CA THR A 111 -2.39 20.53 -17.91
C THR A 111 -1.81 21.92 -18.15
N ALA A 112 -0.49 22.06 -18.06
CA ALA A 112 0.21 23.33 -18.29
C ALA A 112 0.51 23.59 -19.78
N ASN A 113 0.71 22.53 -20.56
CA ASN A 113 1.10 22.53 -21.96
C ASN A 113 0.21 21.55 -22.74
N ASP A 114 -0.06 21.80 -24.03
CA ASP A 114 -0.86 20.89 -24.85
C ASP A 114 -0.14 19.57 -25.23
N PHE A 115 1.12 19.41 -24.81
CA PHE A 115 1.96 18.26 -25.13
C PHE A 115 2.99 17.99 -24.03
N TYR A 116 3.50 16.76 -23.98
CA TYR A 116 4.59 16.35 -23.10
C TYR A 116 5.73 15.74 -23.93
N ILE A 117 6.95 16.27 -23.75
CA ILE A 117 8.15 15.75 -24.40
C ILE A 117 8.76 14.67 -23.52
N VAL A 118 8.76 13.42 -24.00
CA VAL A 118 9.41 12.31 -23.31
C VAL A 118 10.92 12.39 -23.56
N PRO A 119 11.76 12.58 -22.53
CA PRO A 119 13.21 12.49 -22.69
C PRO A 119 13.58 11.05 -23.09
N LEU A 120 14.30 10.91 -24.20
CA LEU A 120 14.87 9.61 -24.58
C LEU A 120 15.90 9.21 -23.52
N PRO A 121 15.95 7.92 -23.11
CA PRO A 121 17.04 7.44 -22.29
C PRO A 121 18.36 7.78 -22.97
N ASP A 122 19.32 8.34 -22.22
CA ASP A 122 20.68 8.51 -22.72
C ASP A 122 21.15 7.14 -23.20
N GLN A 123 21.39 7.00 -24.50
CA GLN A 123 22.13 5.84 -24.98
C GLN A 123 23.48 5.91 -24.28
N GLU A 124 23.75 4.93 -23.42
CA GLU A 124 25.08 4.71 -22.85
C GLU A 124 26.06 4.81 -24.02
N LYS A 125 26.84 5.90 -24.03
CA LYS A 125 27.92 6.09 -24.98
C LYS A 125 28.96 5.01 -24.67
N GLN A 126 28.77 3.82 -25.23
CA GLN A 126 29.85 2.88 -25.44
C GLN A 126 30.76 3.52 -26.51
N CYS A 127 31.77 4.24 -26.03
CA CYS A 127 32.96 4.64 -26.76
C CYS A 127 34.17 4.21 -25.93
#